data_AF-A0A6I3LGY9-F1
#
_entry.id   AF-A0A6I3LGY9-F1
#
_cell.length_a   1.000
_cell.length_b   1.000
_cell.length_c   1.000
_cell.angle_alpha   90.00
_cell.angle_beta   90.00
_cell.angle_gamma   90.00
#
_symmetry.space_group_name_H-M   'P 1'
#
loop_
_entity.id
_entity.type
_entity.pdbx_description
1 polymer ?
#
loop_
_entity_poly.entity_id
_entity_poly.type
_entity_poly.pdbx_seq_one_letter_code
_entity_poly.pdbx_strand_id
1 'polypeptide(L)'
;MNDKQIEKQRKRELKQQWQEEQQRLFEESLPMERAFFTQLFDALDEQLEICGCDHTSSKTVEILNRIDIKNIEGVVVWLREHGGYCDCEVLWNVEEYFE
;
A
#
# COMPACT_ATOMS: atom_id res chain seq x y z
N MET A 1 32.06 21.58 -16.15
CA MET A 1 31.57 21.13 -14.83
C MET A 1 32.76 20.61 -14.04
N ASN A 2 32.83 20.91 -12.74
CA ASN A 2 33.89 20.43 -11.84
C ASN A 2 33.53 19.02 -11.32
N ASP A 3 34.53 18.19 -11.01
CA ASP A 3 34.38 16.82 -10.48
C ASP A 3 33.36 16.69 -9.34
N LYS A 4 33.30 17.67 -8.43
CA LYS A 4 32.31 17.74 -7.33
C LYS A 4 30.86 17.86 -7.83
N GLN A 5 30.65 18.56 -8.94
CA GLN A 5 29.33 18.66 -9.57
C GLN A 5 28.95 17.36 -10.29
N ILE A 6 29.92 16.68 -10.91
CA ILE A 6 29.73 15.38 -11.57
C ILE A 6 29.39 14.29 -10.54
N GLU A 7 30.10 14.23 -9.41
CA GLU A 7 29.79 13.27 -8.34
C GLU A 7 28.41 13.52 -7.72
N LYS A 8 28.05 14.79 -7.48
CA LYS A 8 26.72 15.16 -6.99
C LYS A 8 25.62 14.72 -7.96
N GLN A 9 25.83 14.91 -9.25
CA GLN A 9 24.88 14.51 -10.29
C GLN A 9 24.74 12.98 -10.34
N ARG A 10 25.84 12.22 -10.31
CA ARG A 10 25.82 10.75 -10.26
C ARG A 10 25.07 10.21 -9.05
N LYS A 11 25.28 10.78 -7.85
CA LYS A 11 24.54 10.38 -6.64
C LYS A 11 23.04 10.63 -6.78
N ARG A 12 22.65 11.73 -7.42
CA ARG A 12 21.24 12.04 -7.69
C ARG A 12 20.62 11.05 -8.67
N GLU A 13 21.32 10.75 -9.76
CA GLU A 13 20.86 9.79 -10.78
C GLU A 13 20.71 8.38 -10.19
N LEU A 14 21.68 7.91 -9.40
CA LEU A 14 21.59 6.63 -8.70
C LEU A 14 20.43 6.57 -7.71
N LYS A 15 20.21 7.65 -6.95
CA LYS A 15 19.07 7.73 -6.03
C LYS A 15 17.74 7.66 -6.79
N GLN A 16 17.64 8.39 -7.89
CA GLN A 16 16.44 8.41 -8.72
C GLN A 16 16.14 7.03 -9.31
N GLN A 17 17.14 6.38 -9.90
CA GLN A 17 17.00 5.01 -10.43
C GLN A 17 16.58 4.01 -9.35
N TRP A 18 17.15 4.13 -8.15
CA TRP A 18 16.75 3.28 -7.03
C TRP A 18 15.28 3.50 -6.64
N GLN A 19 14.82 4.76 -6.54
CA GLN A 19 13.42 5.08 -6.23
C GLN A 19 12.45 4.57 -7.29
N GLU A 20 12.77 4.77 -8.57
CA GLU A 20 11.98 4.27 -9.70
C GLU A 20 11.86 2.74 -9.67
N GLU A 21 12.97 2.04 -9.35
CA GLU A 21 12.96 0.58 -9.21
C GLU A 21 12.13 0.11 -8.01
N GLN A 22 12.22 0.79 -6.86
CA GLN A 22 11.37 0.45 -5.70
C GLN A 22 9.89 0.63 -6.01
N GLN A 23 9.51 1.74 -6.67
CA GLN A 23 8.13 1.95 -7.08
C GLN A 23 7.65 0.85 -8.02
N ARG A 24 8.49 0.47 -9.00
CA ARG A 24 8.18 -0.60 -9.95
C ARG A 24 7.95 -1.94 -9.24
N LEU A 25 8.83 -2.32 -8.33
CA LEU A 25 8.71 -3.55 -7.55
C LEU A 25 7.46 -3.53 -6.66
N PHE A 26 7.13 -2.38 -6.07
CA PHE A 26 5.91 -2.21 -5.30
C PHE A 26 4.66 -2.46 -6.14
N GLU A 27 4.53 -1.79 -7.30
CA GLU A 27 3.40 -1.98 -8.22
C GLU A 27 3.31 -3.43 -8.72
N GLU A 28 4.44 -4.06 -9.04
CA GLU A 28 4.50 -5.47 -9.46
C GLU A 28 4.11 -6.44 -8.34
N SER A 29 4.21 -6.03 -7.07
CA SER A 29 3.85 -6.86 -5.92
C SER A 29 2.36 -6.86 -5.59
N LEU A 30 1.58 -5.91 -6.15
CA LEU A 30 0.20 -5.71 -5.76
C LEU A 30 -0.67 -6.96 -6.08
N PRO A 31 -1.40 -7.52 -5.10
CA PRO A 31 -2.24 -8.71 -5.28
C PRO A 31 -3.58 -8.42 -5.98
N MET A 32 -3.90 -7.15 -6.20
CA MET A 32 -5.07 -6.65 -6.92
C MET A 32 -4.75 -5.28 -7.53
N GLU A 33 -5.59 -4.79 -8.45
CA GLU A 33 -5.35 -3.48 -9.08
C GLU A 33 -5.38 -2.35 -8.05
N ARG A 34 -4.51 -1.34 -8.25
CA ARG A 34 -4.39 -0.16 -7.38
C ARG A 34 -5.72 0.53 -7.10
N ALA A 35 -6.62 0.60 -8.09
CA ALA A 35 -7.94 1.22 -7.94
C ALA A 35 -8.84 0.49 -6.92
N PHE A 36 -8.64 -0.80 -6.68
CA PHE A 36 -9.37 -1.55 -5.64
C PHE A 36 -8.78 -1.31 -4.25
N PHE A 37 -7.49 -1.00 -4.14
CA PHE A 37 -6.91 -0.56 -2.87
C PHE A 37 -7.48 0.77 -2.41
N THR A 38 -7.57 1.75 -3.31
CA THR A 38 -8.21 3.04 -2.99
C THR A 38 -9.66 2.85 -2.53
N GLN A 39 -10.45 2.01 -3.23
CA GLN A 39 -11.82 1.69 -2.80
C GLN A 39 -11.86 0.97 -1.43
N LEU A 40 -10.88 0.12 -1.13
CA LEU A 40 -10.76 -0.53 0.17
C LEU A 40 -10.49 0.51 1.27
N PHE A 41 -9.55 1.43 1.05
CA PHE A 41 -9.19 2.45 2.03
C PHE A 41 -10.36 3.39 2.31
N ASP A 42 -10.99 3.94 1.26
CA ASP A 42 -12.17 4.81 1.39
C ASP A 42 -13.29 4.12 2.20
N ALA A 43 -13.58 2.85 1.90
CA ALA A 43 -14.62 2.10 2.60
C ALA A 43 -14.25 1.71 4.03
N LEU A 44 -12.96 1.52 4.33
CA LEU A 44 -12.47 1.28 5.68
C LEU A 44 -12.58 2.55 6.53
N ASP A 45 -12.17 3.69 6.00
CA ASP A 45 -12.21 4.98 6.69
C ASP A 45 -13.66 5.31 7.11
N GLU A 46 -14.60 5.25 6.15
CA GLU A 46 -16.03 5.46 6.42
C GLU A 46 -16.59 4.52 7.50
N GLN A 47 -16.20 3.23 7.48
CA GLN A 47 -16.69 2.27 8.46
C GLN A 47 -16.07 2.48 9.84
N LEU A 48 -14.77 2.74 9.90
CA LEU A 48 -14.05 2.91 11.17
C LEU A 48 -14.42 4.21 11.88
N GLU A 49 -14.80 5.27 11.16
CA GLU A 49 -15.38 6.47 11.76
C GLU A 49 -16.67 6.17 12.56
N ILE A 50 -17.50 5.23 12.08
CA ILE A 50 -18.80 4.92 12.69
C ILE A 50 -18.67 3.97 13.88
N CYS A 51 -17.87 2.92 13.75
CA CYS A 51 -17.84 1.82 14.71
C CYS A 51 -16.48 1.56 15.38
N GLY A 52 -15.43 2.26 14.96
CA GLY A 52 -14.07 2.06 15.45
C GLY A 52 -13.46 0.74 14.97
N CYS A 53 -12.19 0.55 15.35
CA CYS A 53 -11.47 -0.69 15.06
C CYS A 53 -11.60 -1.69 16.22
N ASP A 54 -11.88 -2.96 15.88
CA ASP A 54 -11.94 -4.08 16.82
C ASP A 54 -10.62 -4.89 16.89
N HIS A 55 -9.56 -4.36 16.29
CA HIS A 55 -8.24 -4.98 16.13
C HIS A 55 -8.24 -6.30 15.33
N THR A 56 -9.23 -6.49 14.46
CA THR A 56 -9.26 -7.59 13.49
C THR A 56 -9.17 -7.07 12.06
N SER A 57 -9.07 -7.97 11.08
CA SER A 57 -9.16 -7.64 9.64
C SER A 57 -10.57 -7.94 9.07
N SER A 58 -11.59 -8.01 9.93
CA SER A 58 -12.91 -8.51 9.54
C SER A 58 -13.59 -7.59 8.53
N LYS A 59 -13.46 -6.27 8.68
CA LYS A 59 -14.06 -5.29 7.75
C LYS A 59 -13.33 -5.29 6.42
N THR A 60 -12.00 -5.39 6.45
CA THR A 60 -11.16 -5.56 5.26
C THR A 60 -11.67 -6.74 4.43
N VAL A 61 -11.85 -7.91 5.04
CA VAL A 61 -12.38 -9.10 4.35
C VAL A 61 -13.79 -8.89 3.84
N GLU A 62 -14.67 -8.24 4.61
CA GLU A 62 -16.03 -7.92 4.18
C GLU A 62 -16.04 -7.02 2.94
N ILE A 63 -15.23 -5.96 2.93
CA ILE A 63 -15.13 -5.00 1.83
C ILE A 63 -14.56 -5.68 0.58
N LEU A 64 -13.50 -6.48 0.72
CA LEU A 64 -12.92 -7.24 -0.40
C LEU A 64 -13.94 -8.19 -1.04
N ASN A 65 -14.80 -8.83 -0.24
CA ASN A 65 -15.93 -9.61 -0.76
C ASN A 65 -16.96 -8.72 -1.48
N ARG A 66 -17.28 -7.55 -0.91
CA ARG A 66 -18.27 -6.62 -1.46
C ARG A 66 -17.87 -6.07 -2.83
N ILE A 67 -16.58 -5.82 -3.06
CA ILE A 67 -16.05 -5.33 -4.34
C ILE A 67 -15.61 -6.46 -5.30
N ASP A 68 -16.00 -7.71 -5.01
CA ASP A 68 -15.77 -8.91 -5.84
C ASP A 68 -14.28 -9.27 -6.09
N ILE A 69 -13.42 -9.06 -5.09
CA ILE A 69 -12.03 -9.52 -5.17
C ILE A 69 -11.98 -11.04 -5.02
N LYS A 70 -11.44 -11.71 -6.04
CA LYS A 70 -11.34 -13.18 -6.05
C LYS A 70 -10.25 -13.72 -5.12
N ASN A 71 -9.13 -13.01 -4.98
CA ASN A 71 -7.95 -13.46 -4.25
C ASN A 71 -7.85 -12.83 -2.85
N ILE A 72 -8.89 -12.94 -2.03
CA ILE A 72 -8.94 -12.28 -0.71
C ILE A 72 -7.79 -12.73 0.19
N GLU A 73 -7.49 -14.01 0.23
CA GLU A 73 -6.39 -14.55 1.06
C GLU A 73 -5.04 -13.93 0.65
N GLY A 74 -4.75 -13.87 -0.64
CA GLY A 74 -3.52 -13.23 -1.14
C GLY A 74 -3.45 -11.75 -0.80
N VAL A 75 -4.56 -11.02 -0.90
CA VAL A 75 -4.61 -9.61 -0.47
C VAL A 75 -4.34 -9.49 1.03
N VAL A 76 -4.99 -10.28 1.88
CA VAL A 76 -4.81 -10.22 3.34
C VAL A 76 -3.38 -10.59 3.76
N VAL A 77 -2.77 -11.58 3.11
CA VAL A 77 -1.35 -11.92 3.36
C VAL A 77 -0.45 -10.74 3.00
N TRP A 78 -0.63 -10.16 1.82
CA TRP A 78 0.15 -9.01 1.37
C TRP A 78 -0.03 -7.80 2.30
N LEU A 79 -1.25 -7.50 2.76
CA LEU A 79 -1.51 -6.44 3.74
C LEU A 79 -0.70 -6.64 5.03
N ARG A 80 -0.65 -7.87 5.55
CA ARG A 80 0.12 -8.20 6.77
C ARG A 80 1.62 -8.06 6.58
N GLU A 81 2.14 -8.44 5.41
CA GLU A 81 3.55 -8.24 5.06
C GLU A 81 3.94 -6.75 5.06
N HIS A 82 2.96 -5.87 4.79
CA HIS A 82 3.11 -4.41 4.82
C HIS A 82 2.61 -3.77 6.13
N GLY A 83 2.36 -4.58 7.16
CA GLY A 83 2.02 -4.09 8.50
C GLY A 83 0.54 -3.87 8.78
N GLY A 84 -0.37 -4.27 7.88
CA GLY A 84 -1.82 -4.22 8.07
C GLY A 84 -2.39 -5.47 8.73
N TYR A 85 -2.28 -5.63 10.05
CA TYR A 85 -2.84 -6.77 10.79
C TYR A 85 -4.27 -6.50 11.27
N CYS A 86 -4.63 -5.26 11.62
CA CYS A 86 -6.02 -4.80 11.80
C CYS A 86 -6.49 -3.90 10.65
N ASP A 87 -7.82 -3.72 10.55
CA ASP A 87 -8.46 -2.73 9.69
C ASP A 87 -7.86 -1.31 9.84
N CYS A 88 -7.50 -0.93 11.08
CA CYS A 88 -6.84 0.34 11.39
C CYS A 88 -5.43 0.50 10.81
N GLU A 89 -4.64 -0.57 10.86
CA GLU A 89 -3.26 -0.60 10.40
C GLU A 89 -3.20 -0.69 8.88
N VAL A 90 -4.23 -1.20 8.22
CA VAL A 90 -4.35 -1.10 6.76
C VAL A 90 -4.35 0.36 6.33
N LEU A 91 -5.14 1.23 6.99
CA LEU A 91 -5.11 2.66 6.73
C LEU A 91 -3.75 3.26 7.14
N TRP A 92 -3.32 3.08 8.40
CA TRP A 92 -2.13 3.80 8.89
C TRP A 92 -0.79 3.35 8.31
N ASN A 93 -0.65 2.08 7.95
CA ASN A 93 0.62 1.54 7.46
C ASN A 93 0.58 1.30 5.95
N VAL A 94 -0.52 0.78 5.41
CA VAL A 94 -0.55 0.32 4.02
C VAL A 94 -0.92 1.45 3.06
N GLU A 95 -1.86 2.31 3.41
CA GLU A 95 -2.28 3.44 2.55
C GLU A 95 -1.12 4.39 2.23
N GLU A 96 -0.18 4.59 3.16
CA GLU A 96 1.03 5.42 2.97
C GLU A 96 1.90 4.98 1.78
N TYR A 97 1.85 3.71 1.36
CA TYR A 97 2.58 3.26 0.17
C TYR A 97 1.90 3.67 -1.15
N PHE A 98 0.68 4.20 -1.08
CA PHE A 98 -0.13 4.62 -2.21
C PHE A 98 -0.15 6.15 -2.41
N GLU A 99 0.57 6.91 -1.59
CA GLU A 99 0.81 8.37 -1.73
C GLU A 99 2.19 8.69 -2.36
#